data_AF-A0A7S3SZQ6-F1
#
_entry.id   AF-A0A7S3SZQ6-F1
#
_cell.length_a   1.000
_cell.length_b   1.000
_cell.length_c   1.000
_cell.angle_alpha   90.00
_cell.angle_beta   90.00
_cell.angle_gamma   90.00
#
_symmetry.space_group_name_H-M   'P 1'
#
loop_
_entity.id
_entity.type
_entity.pdbx_description
1 polymer ?
#
loop_
_entity_poly.entity_id
_entity_poly.type
_entity_poly.pdbx_seq_one_letter_code
_entity_poly.pdbx_strand_id
1 'polypeptide(L)'
;AEADQYFHCAEMLRLIGCKVDKLDAPETWCGISSDIISPAIVLDPSLGLGFADIKARVPAPDKVKVSASSSLALSGDITISSLDLDGGLVVKACPGAKVTLEGCVCHNKGFKRVAAPEDAPESIKIRGYDTVNEDGVFIDITSPGEWTITTDPATKKLTSTCTKRGDGCAIA
;
A
#
# COMPACT_ATOMS: atom_id res chain seq x y z
N ALA A 1 11.32 -12.87 -8.66
CA ALA A 1 11.82 -12.23 -7.43
C ALA A 1 10.92 -11.05 -7.01
N GLU A 2 10.87 -9.95 -7.76
CA GLU A 2 10.00 -8.79 -7.43
C GLU A 2 8.51 -9.19 -7.37
N ALA A 3 8.00 -9.87 -8.40
CA ALA A 3 6.62 -10.35 -8.46
C ALA A 3 6.27 -11.33 -7.32
N ASP A 4 7.20 -12.21 -6.93
CA ASP A 4 6.99 -13.15 -5.82
C ASP A 4 6.82 -12.42 -4.47
N GLN A 5 7.51 -11.29 -4.29
CA GLN A 5 7.37 -10.47 -3.09
C GLN A 5 5.97 -9.83 -3.00
N TYR A 6 5.49 -9.24 -4.11
CA TYR A 6 4.14 -8.68 -4.17
C TYR A 6 3.08 -9.75 -3.94
N PHE A 7 3.26 -10.91 -4.58
CA PHE A 7 2.39 -12.06 -4.41
C PHE A 7 2.33 -12.52 -2.96
N HIS A 8 3.48 -12.65 -2.30
CA HIS A 8 3.54 -13.06 -0.90
C HIS A 8 2.74 -12.09 0.00
N CYS A 9 2.96 -10.78 -0.11
CA CYS A 9 2.22 -9.78 0.66
C CYS A 9 0.71 -9.82 0.36
N ALA A 10 0.32 -10.00 -0.89
CA ALA A 10 -1.08 -10.13 -1.28
C ALA A 10 -1.73 -11.40 -0.70
N GLU A 11 -1.05 -12.54 -0.77
CA GLU A 11 -1.54 -13.80 -0.19
C GLU A 11 -1.63 -13.74 1.34
N MET A 12 -0.71 -13.05 2.02
CA MET A 12 -0.81 -12.80 3.48
C MET A 12 -2.13 -12.10 3.83
N LEU A 13 -2.52 -11.07 3.07
CA LEU A 13 -3.79 -10.37 3.27
C LEU A 13 -5.00 -11.25 2.93
N ARG A 14 -4.94 -12.02 1.84
CA ARG A 14 -6.01 -12.97 1.48
C ARG A 14 -6.22 -14.02 2.59
N LEU A 15 -5.14 -14.57 3.12
CA LEU A 15 -5.17 -15.63 4.14
C LEU A 15 -5.78 -15.17 5.46
N ILE A 16 -5.66 -13.89 5.82
CA ILE A 16 -6.33 -13.34 7.01
C ILE A 16 -7.79 -12.90 6.75
N GLY A 17 -8.27 -13.02 5.51
CA GLY A 17 -9.66 -12.79 5.13
C GLY A 17 -9.93 -11.50 4.35
N CYS A 18 -8.89 -10.75 3.95
CA CYS A 18 -9.07 -9.56 3.12
C CYS A 18 -9.47 -9.93 1.69
N LYS A 19 -10.27 -9.08 1.03
CA LYS A 19 -10.56 -9.24 -0.39
C LYS A 19 -9.46 -8.57 -1.21
N VAL A 20 -8.53 -9.36 -1.73
CA VAL A 20 -7.49 -8.86 -2.65
C VAL A 20 -7.67 -9.56 -3.98
N ASP A 21 -8.05 -8.82 -5.02
CA ASP A 21 -8.33 -9.38 -6.33
C ASP A 21 -7.02 -9.84 -7.00
N LYS A 22 -7.12 -10.75 -7.99
CA LYS A 22 -5.99 -11.26 -8.78
C LYS A 22 -6.11 -10.73 -10.20
N LEU A 23 -4.98 -10.67 -10.92
CA LEU A 23 -5.02 -10.39 -12.35
C LEU A 23 -5.81 -11.47 -13.08
N ASP A 24 -6.67 -11.04 -14.01
CA ASP A 24 -7.42 -11.96 -14.87
C ASP A 24 -6.55 -12.54 -15.99
N ALA A 25 -5.46 -11.85 -16.35
CA ALA A 25 -4.52 -12.26 -17.39
C ALA A 25 -3.07 -11.95 -17.00
N PRO A 26 -2.09 -12.81 -17.36
CA PRO A 26 -0.68 -12.55 -17.12
C PRO A 26 -0.19 -11.30 -17.86
N GLU A 27 0.66 -10.50 -17.21
CA GLU A 27 1.44 -9.45 -17.85
C GLU A 27 2.77 -10.01 -18.34
N THR A 28 3.27 -9.57 -19.50
CA THR A 28 4.54 -10.05 -20.06
C THR A 28 5.53 -8.91 -20.22
N TRP A 29 6.70 -9.07 -19.62
CA TRP A 29 7.81 -8.12 -19.69
C TRP A 29 9.12 -8.86 -19.96
N CYS A 30 9.94 -8.38 -20.89
CA CYS A 30 11.17 -9.05 -21.32
C CYS A 30 10.99 -10.55 -21.66
N GLY A 31 9.84 -10.93 -22.22
CA GLY A 31 9.52 -12.32 -22.57
C GLY A 31 9.14 -13.21 -21.37
N ILE A 32 9.03 -12.64 -20.17
CA ILE A 32 8.60 -13.34 -18.96
C ILE A 32 7.15 -12.96 -18.66
N SER A 33 6.25 -13.94 -18.69
CA SER A 33 4.84 -13.76 -18.34
C SER A 33 4.60 -14.07 -16.86
N SER A 34 3.86 -13.20 -16.17
CA SER A 34 3.52 -13.35 -14.76
C SER A 34 2.10 -12.86 -14.47
N ASP A 35 1.31 -13.69 -13.81
CA ASP A 35 -0.03 -13.41 -13.29
C ASP A 35 -0.02 -12.93 -11.82
N ILE A 36 1.15 -12.91 -11.20
CA ILE A 36 1.34 -12.58 -9.77
C ILE A 36 2.02 -11.23 -9.54
N ILE A 37 2.29 -10.48 -10.62
CA ILE A 37 2.94 -9.16 -10.56
C ILE A 37 2.02 -8.04 -10.05
N SER A 38 0.71 -8.30 -9.96
CA SER A 38 -0.28 -7.39 -9.37
C SER A 38 -1.29 -8.14 -8.48
N PRO A 39 -1.93 -7.46 -7.50
CA PRO A 39 -1.63 -6.10 -7.06
C PRO A 39 -0.23 -5.97 -6.45
N ALA A 40 0.39 -4.80 -6.61
CA ALA A 40 1.74 -4.54 -6.10
C ALA A 40 1.66 -4.12 -4.63
N ILE A 41 1.72 -5.11 -3.72
CA ILE A 41 1.59 -4.88 -2.28
C ILE A 41 2.95 -5.03 -1.60
N VAL A 42 3.30 -4.03 -0.79
CA VAL A 42 4.51 -4.02 0.05
C VAL A 42 4.09 -3.75 1.49
N LEU A 43 4.36 -4.72 2.37
CA LEU A 43 4.21 -4.58 3.80
C LEU A 43 5.61 -4.52 4.41
N ASP A 44 6.00 -3.36 4.94
CA ASP A 44 7.29 -3.21 5.64
C ASP A 44 7.32 -4.12 6.89
N PRO A 45 8.49 -4.69 7.24
CA PRO A 45 8.64 -5.53 8.44
C PRO A 45 8.13 -4.91 9.76
N SER A 46 8.06 -3.57 9.84
CA SER A 46 7.48 -2.86 10.99
C SER A 46 5.98 -3.14 11.23
N LEU A 47 5.24 -3.60 10.21
CA LEU A 47 3.85 -4.03 10.38
C LEU A 47 3.74 -5.41 11.06
N GLY A 48 4.80 -6.22 10.99
CA GLY A 48 4.79 -7.60 11.46
C GLY A 48 5.52 -8.54 10.50
N LEU A 49 5.99 -9.67 11.02
CA LEU A 49 6.72 -10.67 10.24
C LEU A 49 5.86 -11.91 9.95
N GLY A 50 4.87 -12.18 10.80
CA GLY A 50 4.02 -13.37 10.70
C GLY A 50 2.53 -13.07 10.56
N PHE A 51 1.77 -14.14 10.29
CA PHE A 51 0.31 -14.07 10.16
C PHE A 51 -0.39 -13.46 11.37
N ALA A 52 0.05 -13.80 12.59
CA ALA A 52 -0.54 -13.27 13.80
C ALA A 52 -0.35 -11.75 13.92
N ASP A 53 0.83 -11.26 13.53
CA ASP A 53 1.15 -9.83 13.57
C ASP A 53 0.29 -9.07 12.55
N ILE A 54 0.29 -9.51 11.29
CA ILE A 54 -0.50 -8.86 10.24
C ILE A 54 -2.00 -8.92 10.56
N LYS A 55 -2.49 -10.05 11.09
CA LYS A 55 -3.89 -10.17 11.55
C LYS A 55 -4.21 -9.18 12.66
N ALA A 56 -3.30 -8.96 13.62
CA ALA A 56 -3.50 -7.95 14.66
C ALA A 56 -3.54 -6.53 14.11
N ARG A 57 -2.87 -6.26 12.97
CA ARG A 57 -2.94 -4.98 12.25
C ARG A 57 -4.18 -4.82 11.39
N VAL A 58 -4.95 -5.88 11.14
CA VAL A 58 -6.16 -5.83 10.32
C VAL A 58 -7.35 -6.40 11.11
N PRO A 59 -7.91 -5.63 12.06
CA PRO A 59 -8.95 -6.11 12.96
C PRO A 59 -10.28 -6.47 12.27
N ALA A 60 -10.55 -5.91 11.08
CA ALA A 60 -11.76 -6.18 10.30
C ALA A 60 -11.38 -6.50 8.82
N PRO A 61 -10.85 -7.70 8.55
CA PRO A 61 -10.30 -8.04 7.23
C PRO A 61 -11.36 -8.03 6.12
N ASP A 62 -12.62 -8.32 6.43
CA ASP A 62 -13.77 -8.24 5.52
C ASP A 62 -14.04 -6.82 4.99
N LYS A 63 -13.51 -5.80 5.67
CA LYS A 63 -13.59 -4.38 5.28
C LYS A 63 -12.36 -3.88 4.52
N VAL A 64 -11.43 -4.77 4.17
CA VAL A 64 -10.23 -4.45 3.39
C VAL A 64 -10.36 -5.05 2.00
N LYS A 65 -10.40 -4.18 0.99
CA LYS A 65 -10.55 -4.49 -0.42
C LYS A 65 -9.42 -3.83 -1.21
N VAL A 66 -8.76 -4.62 -2.05
CA VAL A 66 -7.69 -4.14 -2.94
C VAL A 66 -7.92 -4.71 -4.33
N SER A 67 -8.10 -3.83 -5.32
CA SER A 67 -8.31 -4.24 -6.71
C SER A 67 -7.05 -4.85 -7.32
N ALA A 68 -7.19 -5.63 -8.40
CA ALA A 68 -6.08 -6.31 -9.05
C ALA A 68 -5.03 -5.34 -9.63
N SER A 69 -5.44 -4.14 -10.03
CA SER A 69 -4.58 -3.09 -10.59
C SER A 69 -3.96 -2.17 -9.55
N SER A 70 -4.19 -2.43 -8.26
CA SER A 70 -3.77 -1.54 -7.20
C SER A 70 -2.30 -1.71 -6.79
N SER A 71 -1.73 -0.65 -6.23
CA SER A 71 -0.45 -0.67 -5.52
C SER A 71 -0.63 -0.13 -4.11
N LEU A 72 -0.19 -0.90 -3.12
CA LEU A 72 -0.27 -0.55 -1.70
C LEU A 72 1.10 -0.70 -1.06
N ALA A 73 1.63 0.36 -0.46
CA ALA A 73 2.86 0.28 0.33
C ALA A 73 2.63 0.87 1.72
N LEU A 74 2.88 0.07 2.75
CA LEU A 74 2.70 0.47 4.15
C LEU A 74 4.01 0.32 4.91
N SER A 75 4.42 1.36 5.62
CA SER A 75 5.64 1.38 6.45
C SER A 75 5.40 2.08 7.78
N GLY A 76 5.76 1.42 8.88
CA GLY A 76 5.63 1.91 10.26
C GLY A 76 4.49 1.24 11.05
N ASP A 77 4.12 1.84 12.19
CA ASP A 77 3.07 1.32 13.08
C ASP A 77 1.68 1.67 12.54
N ILE A 78 1.19 0.84 11.60
CA ILE A 78 -0.06 1.05 10.86
C ILE A 78 -1.08 -0.06 11.18
N THR A 79 -2.32 0.34 11.43
CA THR A 79 -3.49 -0.55 11.57
C THR A 79 -4.51 -0.25 10.47
N ILE A 80 -5.04 -1.27 9.81
CA ILE A 80 -6.01 -1.17 8.72
C ILE A 80 -7.40 -1.60 9.23
N SER A 81 -8.19 -0.65 9.70
CA SER A 81 -9.56 -0.91 10.18
C SER A 81 -10.54 -1.06 9.01
N SER A 82 -10.39 -0.26 7.95
CA SER A 82 -11.11 -0.45 6.69
C SER A 82 -10.45 0.31 5.54
N LEU A 83 -10.42 -0.31 4.36
CA LEU A 83 -9.79 0.21 3.15
C LEU A 83 -10.50 -0.34 1.91
N ASP A 84 -10.86 0.54 0.99
CA ASP A 84 -11.27 0.22 -0.38
C ASP A 84 -10.28 0.90 -1.33
N LEU A 85 -9.38 0.11 -1.92
CA LEU A 85 -8.31 0.58 -2.78
C LEU A 85 -8.52 0.11 -4.22
N ASP A 86 -8.57 1.07 -5.13
CA ASP A 86 -8.51 0.87 -6.58
C ASP A 86 -7.58 1.94 -7.20
N GLY A 87 -6.28 1.66 -7.17
CA GLY A 87 -5.25 2.61 -7.55
C GLY A 87 -4.01 2.51 -6.66
N GLY A 88 -3.36 3.64 -6.37
CA GLY A 88 -2.09 3.71 -5.64
C GLY A 88 -2.23 4.40 -4.29
N LEU A 89 -1.78 3.74 -3.22
CA LEU A 89 -1.67 4.31 -1.89
C LEU A 89 -0.34 3.91 -1.22
N VAL A 90 0.42 4.91 -0.80
CA VAL A 90 1.65 4.75 -0.01
C VAL A 90 1.46 5.48 1.31
N VAL A 91 1.60 4.77 2.43
CA VAL A 91 1.51 5.34 3.78
C VAL A 91 2.78 5.02 4.55
N LYS A 92 3.43 6.07 5.06
CA LYS A 92 4.64 5.97 5.87
C LYS A 92 4.44 6.67 7.19
N ALA A 93 4.63 5.93 8.28
CA ALA A 93 4.60 6.46 9.64
C ALA A 93 6.03 6.59 10.19
N CYS A 94 6.39 7.77 10.68
CA CYS A 94 7.64 7.95 11.39
C CYS A 94 7.65 7.17 12.72
N PRO A 95 8.83 6.93 13.32
CA PRO A 95 8.91 6.35 14.66
C PRO A 95 8.06 7.13 15.67
N GLY A 96 7.31 6.40 16.52
CA GLY A 96 6.40 6.99 17.50
C GLY A 96 5.05 7.47 16.96
N ALA A 97 4.83 7.41 15.65
CA ALA A 97 3.50 7.62 15.06
C ALA A 97 2.74 6.28 14.97
N LYS A 98 1.51 6.27 15.48
CA LYS A 98 0.55 5.16 15.34
C LYS A 98 -0.55 5.59 14.39
N VAL A 99 -0.67 4.93 13.26
CA VAL A 99 -1.59 5.32 12.19
C VAL A 99 -2.70 4.29 12.06
N THR A 100 -3.94 4.75 11.99
CA THR A 100 -5.12 3.91 11.70
C THR A 100 -5.72 4.33 10.38
N LEU A 101 -5.87 3.39 9.44
CA LEU A 101 -6.68 3.57 8.23
C LEU A 101 -8.12 3.20 8.56
N GLU A 102 -9.02 4.19 8.59
CA GLU A 102 -10.41 4.00 8.96
C GLU A 102 -11.34 4.71 7.99
N GLY A 103 -12.18 3.93 7.31
CA GLY A 103 -13.11 4.43 6.29
C GLY A 103 -12.40 4.94 5.05
N CYS A 104 -11.21 4.41 4.75
CA CYS A 104 -10.42 4.84 3.60
C CYS A 104 -11.00 4.29 2.30
N VAL A 105 -11.27 5.19 1.35
CA VAL A 105 -11.59 4.90 -0.04
C VAL A 105 -10.59 5.67 -0.90
N CYS A 106 -9.77 4.94 -1.66
CA CYS A 106 -8.70 5.49 -2.47
C CYS A 106 -8.83 4.96 -3.90
N HIS A 107 -9.52 5.74 -4.75
CA HIS A 107 -9.72 5.42 -6.16
C HIS A 107 -8.99 6.46 -7.01
N ASN A 108 -7.93 6.04 -7.71
CA ASN A 108 -7.08 6.92 -8.52
C ASN A 108 -6.37 6.12 -9.62
N LYS A 109 -5.59 6.79 -10.48
CA LYS A 109 -4.86 6.11 -11.57
C LYS A 109 -3.65 5.29 -11.10
N GLY A 110 -3.24 5.47 -9.85
CA GLY A 110 -2.22 4.70 -9.18
C GLY A 110 -0.86 4.74 -9.85
N PHE A 111 -0.22 3.58 -9.87
CA PHE A 111 1.09 3.36 -10.47
C PHE A 111 0.94 2.43 -11.67
N LYS A 112 1.64 2.75 -12.75
CA LYS A 112 1.63 1.91 -13.95
C LYS A 112 3.02 1.44 -14.30
N ARG A 113 3.10 0.22 -14.80
CA ARG A 113 4.32 -0.28 -15.44
C ARG A 113 4.35 0.18 -16.89
N VAL A 114 5.48 0.73 -17.30
CA VAL A 114 5.79 1.16 -18.67
C VAL A 114 7.07 0.47 -19.12
N ALA A 115 7.27 0.29 -20.43
CA ALA A 115 8.50 -0.31 -20.93
C ALA A 115 9.74 0.46 -20.44
N ALA A 116 10.78 -0.28 -20.06
CA ALA A 116 12.04 0.31 -19.63
C ALA A 116 12.64 1.15 -20.77
N PRO A 117 13.02 2.42 -20.54
CA PRO A 117 13.70 3.22 -21.55
C PRO A 117 15.12 2.69 -21.82
N GLU A 118 15.66 2.96 -23.01
CA GLU A 118 16.97 2.44 -23.44
C GLU A 118 18.14 2.92 -22.57
N ASP A 119 18.00 4.09 -21.94
CA ASP A 119 18.98 4.71 -21.05
C ASP A 119 18.75 4.37 -19.57
N ALA A 120 17.77 3.50 -19.26
CA ALA A 120 17.48 3.11 -17.89
C ALA A 120 18.69 2.47 -17.18
N PRO A 121 18.78 2.58 -15.84
CA PRO A 121 19.70 1.79 -15.04
C PRO A 121 19.56 0.29 -15.31
N GLU A 122 20.65 -0.45 -15.17
CA GLU A 122 20.69 -1.90 -15.46
C GLU A 122 19.62 -2.68 -14.68
N SER A 123 19.35 -2.30 -13.43
CA SER A 123 18.29 -2.92 -12.60
C SER A 123 16.88 -2.82 -13.20
N ILE A 124 16.60 -1.77 -13.99
CA ILE A 124 15.33 -1.57 -14.67
C ILE A 124 15.34 -2.32 -16.01
N LYS A 125 16.48 -2.33 -16.72
CA LYS A 125 16.64 -3.06 -17.99
C LYS A 125 16.43 -4.56 -17.85
N ILE A 126 16.99 -5.17 -16.81
CA ILE A 126 16.88 -6.62 -16.60
C ILE A 126 15.43 -7.09 -16.37
N ARG A 127 14.54 -6.23 -15.85
CA ARG A 127 13.13 -6.57 -15.62
C ARG A 127 12.20 -6.13 -16.76
N GLY A 128 12.65 -5.21 -17.62
CA GLY A 128 11.92 -4.82 -18.84
C GLY A 128 10.84 -3.76 -18.67
N TYR A 129 10.60 -3.29 -17.45
CA TYR A 129 9.65 -2.23 -17.16
C TYR A 129 10.16 -1.28 -16.09
N ASP A 130 9.66 -0.05 -16.13
CA ASP A 130 9.73 0.89 -15.03
C ASP A 130 8.33 1.21 -14.49
N THR A 131 8.25 1.77 -13.29
CA THR A 131 6.98 2.13 -12.65
C THR A 131 6.84 3.65 -12.62
N VAL A 132 5.78 4.15 -13.26
CA VAL A 132 5.42 5.57 -13.26
C VAL A 132 4.24 5.81 -12.32
N ASN A 133 4.30 6.92 -11.59
CA ASN A 133 3.18 7.39 -10.78
C ASN A 133 2.24 8.23 -11.67
N GLU A 134 1.00 7.76 -11.90
CA GLU A 134 0.01 8.52 -12.67
C GLU A 134 -0.92 9.36 -11.79
N ASP A 135 -1.24 8.90 -10.57
CA ASP A 135 -2.04 9.64 -9.57
C ASP A 135 -2.06 8.93 -8.19
N GLY A 136 -1.04 8.13 -7.90
CA GLY A 136 -0.88 7.46 -6.60
C GLY A 136 -0.70 8.47 -5.47
N VAL A 137 -1.37 8.21 -4.35
CA VAL A 137 -1.36 9.07 -3.17
C VAL A 137 -0.26 8.66 -2.21
N PHE A 138 0.50 9.64 -1.73
CA PHE A 138 1.53 9.47 -0.70
C PHE A 138 1.11 10.19 0.57
N ILE A 139 1.12 9.48 1.69
CA ILE A 139 0.84 10.05 3.01
C ILE A 139 2.04 9.76 3.93
N ASP A 140 2.82 10.80 4.17
CA ASP A 140 3.95 10.75 5.08
C ASP A 140 3.56 11.40 6.42
N ILE A 141 3.46 10.59 7.46
CA ILE A 141 3.27 11.06 8.83
C ILE A 141 4.65 11.30 9.43
N THR A 142 5.01 12.58 9.52
CA THR A 142 6.36 13.03 9.91
C THR A 142 6.50 13.37 11.39
N SER A 143 5.41 13.31 12.17
CA SER A 143 5.43 13.62 13.61
C SER A 143 4.82 12.49 14.46
N PRO A 144 5.41 12.19 15.63
CA PRO A 144 4.89 11.20 16.56
C PRO A 144 3.48 11.55 17.06
N GLY A 145 2.71 10.53 17.41
CA GLY A 145 1.33 10.68 17.89
C GLY A 145 0.39 9.62 17.32
N GLU A 146 -0.88 9.74 17.67
CA GLU A 146 -1.94 8.91 17.11
C GLU A 146 -2.59 9.65 15.94
N TRP A 147 -2.69 8.96 14.81
CA TRP A 147 -3.16 9.48 13.54
C TRP A 147 -4.26 8.59 12.99
N THR A 148 -5.31 9.21 12.47
CA THR A 148 -6.34 8.51 11.70
C THR A 148 -6.33 9.06 10.29
N ILE A 149 -6.19 8.17 9.32
CA ILE A 149 -6.39 8.48 7.90
C ILE A 149 -7.80 8.02 7.55
N THR A 150 -8.58 8.92 6.97
CA THR A 150 -9.95 8.65 6.55
C THR A 150 -10.27 9.39 5.26
N THR A 151 -11.26 8.93 4.52
CA THR A 151 -11.79 9.67 3.37
C THR A 151 -12.75 10.73 3.85
N ASP A 152 -12.44 11.99 3.52
CA ASP A 152 -13.33 13.11 3.78
C ASP A 152 -14.63 12.93 2.97
N PRO A 153 -15.81 12.90 3.63
CA PRO A 153 -17.08 12.69 2.94
C PRO A 153 -17.41 13.79 1.92
N ALA A 154 -16.91 15.01 2.12
CA ALA A 154 -17.17 16.17 1.25
C ALA A 154 -16.25 16.18 0.02
N THR A 155 -14.95 15.99 0.22
CA THR A 155 -13.96 16.08 -0.88
C THR A 155 -13.68 14.74 -1.55
N LYS A 156 -14.08 13.62 -0.93
CA LYS A 156 -13.73 12.24 -1.34
C LYS A 156 -12.22 11.98 -1.41
N LYS A 157 -11.42 12.81 -0.74
CA LYS A 157 -9.96 12.65 -0.65
C LYS A 157 -9.57 12.07 0.70
N LEU A 158 -8.42 11.40 0.74
CA LEU A 158 -7.83 10.96 2.00
C LEU A 158 -7.31 12.16 2.78
N THR A 159 -7.58 12.18 4.08
CA THR A 159 -7.10 13.18 5.02
C THR A 159 -6.51 12.49 6.23
N SER A 160 -5.39 13.02 6.74
CA SER A 160 -4.77 12.56 7.98
C SER A 160 -5.07 13.53 9.11
N THR A 161 -5.62 13.02 10.21
CA THR A 161 -5.94 13.81 11.40
C THR A 161 -5.18 13.25 12.60
N CYS A 162 -4.47 14.12 13.32
CA CYS A 162 -3.83 13.76 14.57
C CYS A 162 -4.88 13.78 15.70
N THR A 163 -5.14 12.62 16.30
CA THR A 163 -6.09 12.46 17.43
C THR A 163 -5.41 12.72 18.77
N LYS A 164 -4.10 12.46 18.87
CA LYS A 164 -3.28 12.74 20.04
C LYS A 164 -1.84 13.02 19.64
N ARG A 165 -1.32 14.20 19.99
CA ARG A 165 0.10 14.53 19.77
C ARG A 165 0.95 13.79 20.81
N GLY A 166 2.08 13.21 20.39
CA GLY A 166 3.03 12.59 21.31
C GLY A 166 3.68 13.62 22.24
N ASP A 167 4.04 13.19 23.46
CA ASP A 167 4.80 14.02 24.40
C ASP A 167 6.14 14.40 23.74
N GLY A 168 6.34 15.70 23.50
CA GLY A 168 7.51 16.24 22.78
C GLY A 168 7.22 16.86 21.42
N CYS A 169 5.97 16.88 20.95
CA CYS A 169 5.59 17.69 19.78
C CYS A 169 5.65 19.18 20.15
N ALA A 170 6.79 19.83 19.88
CA ALA A 170 6.96 21.26 20.09
C ALA A 170 5.88 22.03 19.32
N ILE A 171 5.30 23.02 20.00
CA ILE A 171 4.38 23.99 19.44
C ILE A 171 5.22 24.88 18.51
N ALA A 172 4.95 24.83 17.21
CA ALA A 172 5.37 25.86 16.27
C ALA A 172 4.11 26.44 15.62
#